data_AF-A0AAU6ACB5-F1
#
_entry.id   AF-A0AAU6ACB5-F1
#
_cell.length_a   1.000
_cell.length_b   1.000
_cell.length_c   1.000
_cell.angle_alpha   90.00
_cell.angle_beta   90.00
_cell.angle_gamma   90.00
#
_symmetry.space_group_name_H-M   'P 1'
#
loop_
_entity.id
_entity.type
_entity.pdbx_description
1 polymer ?
#
loop_
_entity_poly.entity_id
_entity_poly.type
_entity_poly.pdbx_seq_one_letter_code
_entity_poly.pdbx_strand_id
1 'polypeptide(L)'
;MTTMDDRPPAPRAIINELEGHLLIEATKAEGRAEAARLSRSLAWLTDTQREELEERFTDTYLALTRRSWERTARRGRELRAEYEATYHALRRRLCAGFLLGTALTLMTVVSVSRR
;
A
#
# COMPACT_ATOMS: atom_id res chain seq x y z
N MET A 1 -20.54 -20.63 -17.06
CA MET A 1 -21.38 -19.44 -17.23
C MET A 1 -21.70 -18.90 -15.83
N THR A 2 -20.74 -18.22 -15.22
CA THR A 2 -20.86 -17.68 -13.84
C THR A 2 -21.63 -16.37 -13.91
N THR A 3 -22.73 -16.30 -13.16
CA THR A 3 -23.44 -15.05 -12.84
C THR A 3 -22.44 -14.02 -12.35
N MET A 4 -22.19 -13.01 -13.18
CA MET A 4 -21.46 -11.79 -12.81
C MET A 4 -22.26 -11.16 -11.67
N ASP A 5 -21.66 -11.08 -10.48
CA ASP A 5 -22.22 -10.42 -9.32
C ASP A 5 -22.42 -8.93 -9.67
N ASP A 6 -23.64 -8.57 -10.09
CA ASP A 6 -24.03 -7.26 -10.63
C ASP A 6 -24.18 -6.20 -9.53
N ARG A 7 -23.57 -6.43 -8.37
CA ARG A 7 -23.60 -5.50 -7.25
C ARG A 7 -22.65 -4.35 -7.58
N PRO A 8 -23.13 -3.08 -7.55
CA PRO A 8 -22.28 -1.95 -7.88
C PRO A 8 -21.05 -1.97 -6.96
N PRO A 9 -19.83 -1.84 -7.52
CA PRO A 9 -18.61 -1.89 -6.73
C PRO A 9 -18.68 -0.83 -5.63
N ALA A 10 -18.24 -1.21 -4.43
CA ALA A 10 -18.23 -0.29 -3.30
C ALA A 10 -17.47 0.99 -3.70
N PRO A 11 -17.91 2.19 -3.28
CA PRO A 11 -17.28 3.46 -3.67
C PRO A 11 -15.75 3.48 -3.49
N ARG A 12 -15.24 2.78 -2.48
CA ARG A 12 -13.80 2.64 -2.22
C ARG A 12 -13.05 1.86 -3.30
N ALA A 13 -13.67 0.82 -3.88
CA ALA A 13 -13.07 0.04 -4.95
C ALA A 13 -12.88 0.89 -6.21
N ILE A 14 -13.91 1.68 -6.57
CA ILE A 14 -13.87 2.61 -7.70
C ILE A 14 -12.76 3.66 -7.50
N ILE A 15 -12.65 4.25 -6.30
CA ILE A 15 -11.61 5.23 -5.99
C ILE A 15 -10.22 4.61 -6.15
N ASN A 16 -9.99 3.42 -5.60
CA ASN A 16 -8.68 2.75 -5.71
C ASN A 16 -8.31 2.44 -7.16
N GLU A 17 -9.28 2.04 -7.99
CA GLU A 17 -9.07 1.79 -9.42
C GLU A 17 -8.72 3.08 -10.16
N LEU A 18 -9.47 4.16 -9.90
CA LEU A 18 -9.20 5.48 -10.47
C LEU A 18 -7.81 6.00 -10.05
N GLU A 19 -7.47 5.91 -8.77
CA GLU A 19 -6.14 6.28 -8.25
C GLU A 19 -5.03 5.47 -8.95
N GLY A 20 -5.24 4.18 -9.17
CA GLY A 20 -4.30 3.32 -9.91
C GLY A 20 -4.11 3.76 -11.35
N HIS A 21 -5.19 4.08 -12.06
CA HIS A 21 -5.13 4.61 -13.41
C HIS A 21 -4.42 5.97 -13.47
N LEU A 22 -4.76 6.89 -12.58
CA LEU A 22 -4.15 8.22 -12.51
C LEU A 22 -2.65 8.12 -12.22
N LEU A 23 -2.25 7.21 -11.33
CA LEU A 23 -0.84 6.97 -11.00
C LEU A 23 -0.06 6.48 -12.23
N ILE A 24 -0.61 5.53 -12.99
CA ILE A 24 0.04 5.01 -14.21
C ILE A 24 0.16 6.11 -15.27
N GLU A 25 -0.90 6.88 -15.51
CA GLU A 25 -0.86 7.95 -16.51
C GLU A 25 0.09 9.08 -16.12
N ALA A 26 0.15 9.44 -14.84
CA ALA A 26 1.13 10.41 -14.32
C ALA A 26 2.57 9.92 -14.56
N THR A 27 2.88 8.66 -14.23
CA THR A 27 4.22 8.10 -14.43
C THR A 27 4.58 7.95 -15.91
N LYS A 28 3.61 7.69 -16.80
CA LYS A 28 3.85 7.73 -18.25
C LYS A 28 4.24 9.14 -18.70
N ALA A 29 3.53 10.16 -18.22
CA ALA A 29 3.82 11.55 -18.56
C ALA A 29 5.22 11.97 -18.04
N GLU A 30 5.56 11.61 -16.80
CA GLU A 30 6.89 11.83 -16.22
C GLU A 30 7.98 11.12 -17.01
N GLY A 31 7.77 9.84 -17.34
CA GLY A 31 8.70 9.04 -18.14
C GLY A 31 9.00 9.69 -19.48
N ARG A 32 7.98 10.11 -20.22
CA ARG A 32 8.16 10.84 -21.50
C ARG A 32 8.89 12.16 -21.32
N ALA A 33 8.58 12.91 -20.27
CA ALA A 33 9.24 14.19 -20.00
C ALA A 33 10.73 14.04 -19.69
N GLU A 34 11.09 13.01 -18.91
CA GLU A 34 12.50 12.65 -18.64
C GLU A 34 13.18 12.11 -19.89
N ALA A 35 12.50 11.28 -20.67
CA ALA A 35 13.02 10.75 -21.93
C ALA A 35 13.38 11.88 -22.89
N ALA A 36 12.49 12.85 -23.06
CA ALA A 36 12.72 14.02 -23.91
C ALA A 36 13.83 14.94 -23.36
N ARG A 37 13.98 15.04 -22.02
CA ARG A 37 15.12 15.75 -21.41
C ARG A 37 16.45 15.06 -21.76
N LEU A 38 16.51 13.75 -21.61
CA LEU A 38 17.69 12.95 -21.93
C LEU A 38 18.02 13.01 -23.43
N SER A 39 17.01 12.85 -24.28
CA SER A 39 17.20 12.85 -25.72
C SER A 39 17.71 14.22 -26.23
N ARG A 40 17.25 15.33 -25.63
CA ARG A 40 17.75 16.70 -25.93
C ARG A 40 19.21 16.92 -25.51
N SER A 41 19.71 16.24 -24.48
CA SER A 41 21.12 16.37 -24.10
C SER A 41 22.07 15.63 -25.05
N LEU A 42 21.55 14.73 -25.89
CA LEU A 42 22.29 13.93 -26.86
C LEU A 42 22.16 14.52 -28.27
N ALA A 43 22.90 15.61 -28.53
CA ALA A 43 22.83 16.36 -29.79
C ALA A 43 23.29 15.57 -31.05
N TRP A 44 23.92 14.41 -30.87
CA TRP A 44 24.41 13.55 -31.95
C TRP A 44 23.36 12.54 -32.46
N LEU A 45 22.21 12.44 -31.79
CA LEU A 45 21.13 11.55 -32.20
C LEU A 45 20.33 12.13 -33.37
N THR A 46 20.00 11.28 -34.35
CA THR A 46 18.98 11.59 -35.35
C THR A 46 17.58 11.56 -34.74
N ASP A 47 16.60 12.13 -35.43
CA ASP A 47 15.21 12.14 -34.97
C ASP A 47 14.64 10.73 -34.74
N THR A 48 14.94 9.78 -35.63
CA THR A 48 14.53 8.37 -35.47
C THR A 48 15.17 7.73 -34.24
N GLN A 49 16.47 7.98 -34.00
CA GLN A 49 17.15 7.45 -32.82
C GLN A 49 16.62 8.09 -31.53
N ARG A 50 16.20 9.35 -31.61
CA ARG A 50 15.58 10.09 -30.51
C ARG A 50 14.23 9.48 -30.14
N GLU A 51 13.36 9.23 -31.12
CA GLU A 51 12.05 8.60 -30.90
C GLU A 51 12.21 7.19 -30.30
N GLU A 52 13.10 6.36 -30.86
CA GLU A 52 13.36 5.01 -30.33
C GLU A 52 13.89 5.03 -28.89
N LEU A 53 14.79 5.97 -28.58
CA LEU A 53 15.29 6.17 -27.21
C LEU A 53 14.16 6.58 -26.28
N GLU A 54 13.31 7.51 -26.70
CA GLU A 54 12.24 8.04 -25.86
C GLU A 54 11.19 6.97 -25.52
N GLU A 55 10.81 6.13 -26.49
CA GLU A 55 9.91 5.00 -26.29
C GLU A 55 10.51 3.97 -25.31
N ARG A 56 11.73 3.48 -25.59
CA ARG A 56 12.39 2.48 -24.75
C ARG A 56 12.68 2.97 -23.34
N PHE A 57 13.05 4.25 -23.20
CA PHE A 57 13.25 4.87 -21.90
C PHE A 57 11.95 4.90 -21.12
N THR A 58 10.85 5.35 -21.74
CA THR A 58 9.53 5.44 -21.09
C THR A 58 9.07 4.08 -20.59
N ASP A 59 9.20 3.02 -21.41
CA ASP A 59 8.85 1.65 -21.01
C ASP A 59 9.70 1.14 -19.84
N THR A 60 11.01 1.38 -19.90
CA THR A 60 11.94 0.98 -18.83
C THR A 60 11.63 1.74 -17.54
N TYR A 61 11.34 3.04 -17.64
CA TYR A 61 10.99 3.91 -16.52
C TYR A 61 9.71 3.43 -15.84
N LEU A 62 8.67 3.09 -16.62
CA LEU A 62 7.42 2.54 -16.11
C LEU A 62 7.63 1.20 -15.39
N ALA A 63 8.41 0.29 -16.00
CA ALA A 63 8.71 -1.00 -15.40
C ALA A 63 9.47 -0.87 -14.09
N LEU A 64 10.46 0.02 -14.02
CA LEU A 64 11.24 0.29 -12.80
C LEU A 64 10.36 0.89 -11.70
N THR A 65 9.54 1.88 -12.05
CA THR A 65 8.65 2.57 -11.10
C THR A 65 7.62 1.61 -10.53
N ARG A 66 7.01 0.77 -11.38
CA ARG A 66 6.08 -0.29 -10.95
C ARG A 66 6.73 -1.24 -9.94
N ARG A 67 7.95 -1.73 -10.22
CA ARG A 67 8.70 -2.58 -9.27
C ARG A 67 9.02 -1.86 -7.97
N SER A 68 9.22 -0.54 -8.00
CA SER A 68 9.41 0.27 -6.79
C SER A 68 8.14 0.30 -5.94
N TRP A 69 6.98 0.59 -6.55
CA TRP A 69 5.70 0.58 -5.84
C TRP A 69 5.34 -0.79 -5.29
N GLU A 70 5.55 -1.87 -6.04
CA GLU A 70 5.29 -3.23 -5.58
C GLU A 70 6.12 -3.58 -4.33
N ARG A 71 7.39 -3.17 -4.31
CA ARG A 71 8.26 -3.34 -3.14
C ARG A 71 7.78 -2.51 -1.95
N THR A 72 7.44 -1.24 -2.16
CA THR A 72 6.92 -0.35 -1.10
C THR A 72 5.60 -0.86 -0.54
N ALA A 73 4.68 -1.28 -1.39
CA ALA A 73 3.40 -1.84 -0.98
C ALA A 73 3.58 -3.14 -0.19
N ARG A 74 4.50 -4.02 -0.63
CA ARG A 74 4.85 -5.24 0.12
C ARG A 74 5.42 -4.89 1.50
N ARG A 75 6.40 -3.99 1.57
CA ARG A 75 7.02 -3.61 2.85
C ARG A 75 6.03 -2.93 3.79
N GLY A 76 5.13 -2.11 3.27
CA GLY A 76 4.05 -1.51 4.05
C GLY A 76 3.12 -2.55 4.67
N ARG A 77 2.78 -3.62 3.93
CA ARG A 77 1.98 -4.74 4.47
C ARG A 77 2.73 -5.53 5.53
N GLU A 78 4.02 -5.79 5.32
CA GLU A 78 4.87 -6.47 6.32
C GLU A 78 4.93 -5.67 7.63
N LEU A 79 5.26 -4.38 7.54
CA LEU A 79 5.28 -3.47 8.70
C LEU A 79 3.93 -3.47 9.42
N ARG A 80 2.82 -3.36 8.67
CA ARG A 80 1.48 -3.40 9.25
C ARG A 80 1.23 -4.69 10.02
N ALA A 81 1.61 -5.83 9.47
CA ALA A 81 1.45 -7.12 10.12
C ALA A 81 2.31 -7.23 11.40
N GLU A 82 3.57 -6.76 11.35
CA GLU A 82 4.47 -6.69 12.51
C GLU A 82 3.87 -5.83 13.65
N TYR A 83 3.33 -4.65 13.30
CA TYR A 83 2.66 -3.76 14.26
C TYR A 83 1.37 -4.36 14.82
N GLU A 84 0.51 -4.91 13.97
CA GLU A 84 -0.75 -5.54 14.40
C GLU A 84 -0.49 -6.72 15.33
N ALA A 85 0.52 -7.55 15.05
CA ALA A 85 0.92 -8.66 15.92
C ALA A 85 1.32 -8.16 17.31
N THR A 86 2.17 -7.11 17.36
CA THR A 86 2.62 -6.51 18.63
C THR A 86 1.46 -5.88 19.38
N TYR A 87 0.59 -5.15 18.69
CA TYR A 87 -0.60 -4.53 19.26
C TYR A 87 -1.57 -5.58 19.82
N HIS A 88 -1.83 -6.65 19.09
CA HIS A 88 -2.68 -7.74 19.56
C HIS A 88 -2.10 -8.43 20.80
N ALA A 89 -0.78 -8.63 20.86
CA ALA A 89 -0.13 -9.17 22.05
C ALA A 89 -0.30 -8.26 23.26
N LEU A 90 -0.06 -6.95 23.10
CA LEU A 90 -0.23 -5.97 24.18
C LEU A 90 -1.69 -5.89 24.64
N ARG A 91 -2.63 -5.81 23.69
CA ARG A 91 -4.07 -5.78 23.98
C ARG A 91 -4.50 -7.01 24.78
N ARG A 92 -4.03 -8.21 24.40
CA ARG A 92 -4.33 -9.44 25.17
C ARG A 92 -3.81 -9.37 26.60
N ARG A 93 -2.58 -8.88 26.81
CA ARG A 93 -1.99 -8.73 28.15
C ARG A 93 -2.76 -7.74 29.02
N LEU A 94 -3.16 -6.60 28.44
CA LEU A 94 -3.97 -5.60 29.14
C LEU A 94 -5.36 -6.13 29.48
N CYS A 95 -6.04 -6.79 28.55
CA CYS A 95 -7.32 -7.43 28.81
C CYS A 95 -7.21 -8.50 29.90
N ALA A 96 -6.18 -9.35 29.86
CA ALA A 96 -5.95 -10.38 30.88
C ALA A 96 -5.69 -9.75 32.26
N GLY A 97 -4.83 -8.73 32.33
CA GLY A 97 -4.55 -8.00 33.57
C GLY A 97 -5.79 -7.33 34.15
N PHE A 98 -6.60 -6.69 33.30
CA PHE A 98 -7.88 -6.09 33.71
C PHE A 98 -8.85 -7.14 34.25
N LEU A 99 -9.04 -8.25 33.55
CA LEU A 99 -9.91 -9.35 33.99
C LEU A 99 -9.44 -9.94 35.33
N LEU A 100 -8.14 -10.20 35.49
CA LEU A 100 -7.57 -10.68 36.76
C LEU A 100 -7.76 -9.67 37.90
N GLY A 101 -7.53 -8.38 37.63
CA GLY A 101 -7.76 -7.31 38.60
C GLY A 101 -9.22 -7.25 39.05
N THR A 102 -10.16 -7.27 38.10
CA THR A 102 -11.60 -7.29 38.43
C THR A 102 -12.00 -8.53 39.23
N ALA A 103 -11.52 -9.72 38.86
CA ALA A 103 -11.78 -10.94 39.61
C ALA A 103 -11.26 -10.87 41.05
N LEU A 104 -10.04 -10.34 41.24
CA LEU A 104 -9.46 -10.16 42.57
C LEU A 104 -10.28 -9.16 43.40
N THR A 105 -10.68 -8.03 42.83
CA THR A 105 -11.53 -7.04 43.54
C THR A 105 -12.90 -7.60 43.91
N LEU A 106 -13.51 -8.41 43.05
CA LEU A 106 -14.77 -9.07 43.36
C LEU A 106 -14.58 -10.09 44.48
N MET A 107 -13.49 -10.86 44.44
CA MET A 107 -13.17 -11.84 45.48
C MET A 107 -12.94 -11.17 46.84
N THR A 108 -12.23 -10.04 46.89
CA THR A 108 -12.02 -9.29 48.15
C THR A 108 -13.32 -8.71 48.68
N VAL A 109 -14.17 -8.13 47.81
CA VAL A 109 -15.49 -7.61 48.20
C VAL A 109 -16.38 -8.73 48.76
N VAL A 110 -16.44 -9.88 48.10
CA VAL A 110 -17.21 -11.05 48.58
C VAL A 110 -16.65 -11.61 49.89
N SER A 111 -15.33 -11.62 50.06
CA SER A 111 -14.71 -12.07 51.30
C SER A 111 -15.00 -11.13 52.47
N VAL A 112 -15.09 -9.83 52.22
CA VAL A 112 -15.43 -8.83 53.24
C VAL A 112 -16.91 -8.89 53.59
N SER A 113 -17.79 -9.06 52.60
CA SER A 113 -19.24 -9.13 52.86
C SER A 113 -19.70 -10.42 53.57
N ARG A 114 -18.87 -11.46 53.56
CA ARG A 114 -19.10 -12.73 54.27
C ARG A 114 -18.51 -12.77 55.69
N ARG A 115 -17.72 -11.78 56.09
CA ARG A 115 -17.21 -11.63 57.46
C ARG A 115 -18.11 -10.72 58.27
#